data_AF-A0A971SBC5-F1
#
_entry.id   AF-A0A971SBC5-F1
#
_cell.length_a   1.000
_cell.length_b   1.000
_cell.length_c   1.000
_cell.angle_alpha   90.00
_cell.angle_beta   90.00
_cell.angle_gamma   90.00
#
_symmetry.space_group_name_H-M   'P 1'
#
loop_
_entity.id
_entity.type
_entity.pdbx_description
1 polymer ?
#
loop_
_entity_poly.entity_id
_entity_poly.type
_entity_poly.pdbx_seq_one_letter_code
_entity_poly.pdbx_strand_id
1 'polypeptide(L)' 'MSKKDRLNGTEQQDAYEANVPLKRQGADQEIANVVAFLASDLASFITGAYIPVCGGNVIPGI' A
#
# COMPACT_ATOMS: atom_id res chain seq x y z
N MET A 1 -1.54 1.88 18.01
CA MET A 1 -2.80 1.55 17.33
C MET A 1 -3.00 0.06 17.40
N SER A 2 -4.07 -0.38 18.05
CA SER A 2 -4.22 -1.74 18.57
C SER A 2 -4.81 -2.68 17.52
N LYS A 3 -4.30 -3.91 17.49
CA LYS A 3 -4.68 -5.04 16.60
C LYS A 3 -6.18 -5.37 16.60
N LYS A 4 -6.96 -4.76 17.51
CA LYS A 4 -8.40 -4.97 17.72
C LYS A 4 -9.29 -4.20 16.74
N ASP A 5 -8.82 -3.09 16.16
CA ASP A 5 -9.63 -2.24 15.29
C ASP A 5 -9.82 -2.84 13.87
N ARG A 6 -8.95 -3.77 13.47
CA ARG A 6 -9.02 -4.48 12.17
C ARG A 6 -10.15 -5.50 12.06
N LEU A 7 -10.84 -5.82 13.17
CA LEU A 7 -11.84 -6.90 13.25
C LEU A 7 -13.30 -6.41 13.10
N ASN A 8 -13.55 -5.10 13.09
CA ASN A 8 -14.89 -4.52 12.92
C ASN A 8 -15.13 -4.19 11.43
N GLY A 9 -15.22 -5.22 10.60
CA GLY A 9 -15.10 -5.13 9.14
C GLY A 9 -16.39 -4.89 8.36
N THR A 10 -17.04 -3.74 8.46
CA THR A 10 -18.01 -3.34 7.42
C THR A 10 -18.11 -1.83 7.18
N GLU A 11 -18.11 -0.97 8.20
CA GLU A 11 -18.44 0.46 7.95
C GLU A 11 -17.26 1.36 7.58
N GLN A 12 -16.03 1.02 7.99
CA GLN A 12 -14.84 1.84 7.68
C GLN A 12 -14.16 1.46 6.35
N GLN A 13 -14.47 0.29 5.79
CA GLN A 13 -13.85 -0.19 4.55
C GLN A 13 -14.43 0.53 3.33
N ASP A 14 -15.75 0.70 3.26
CA ASP A 14 -16.44 1.33 2.12
C ASP A 14 -16.00 2.79 1.89
N ALA A 15 -15.83 3.57 2.97
CA ALA A 15 -15.38 4.96 2.88
C ALA A 15 -13.92 5.08 2.45
N TYR A 16 -13.08 4.09 2.80
CA TYR A 16 -11.68 4.06 2.40
C TYR A 16 -11.54 3.61 0.93
N GLU A 17 -12.29 2.60 0.51
CA GLU A 17 -12.33 2.12 -0.87
C GLU A 17 -12.86 3.16 -1.85
N ALA A 18 -13.81 4.00 -1.44
CA ALA A 18 -14.29 5.10 -2.28
C ALA A 18 -13.21 6.17 -2.61
N ASN A 19 -12.23 6.34 -1.72
CA ASN A 19 -11.18 7.36 -1.83
C ASN A 19 -9.86 6.83 -2.44
N VAL A 20 -9.67 5.52 -2.52
CA VAL A 20 -8.52 4.91 -3.19
C VAL A 20 -8.84 4.73 -4.69
N PRO A 21 -8.01 5.20 -5.63
CA PRO A 21 -8.29 5.08 -7.06
C PRO A 21 -8.51 3.65 -7.56
N LEU A 22 -7.83 2.67 -6.95
CA LEU A 22 -8.03 1.23 -7.24
C LEU A 22 -9.27 0.63 -6.58
N LYS A 23 -10.01 1.40 -5.78
CA LYS A 23 -11.27 1.02 -5.12
C LYS A 23 -11.23 -0.32 -4.38
N ARG A 24 -10.07 -0.66 -3.85
CA ARG A 24 -9.89 -1.83 -2.99
C ARG A 24 -8.90 -1.52 -1.89
N GLN A 25 -9.05 -2.20 -0.77
CA GLN A 25 -7.97 -2.30 0.20
C GLN A 25 -6.79 -3.08 -0.41
N GLY A 26 -5.58 -2.52 -0.30
CA GLY A 26 -4.36 -3.21 -0.71
C GLY A 26 -4.13 -4.46 0.15
N ALA A 27 -3.64 -5.54 -0.46
CA ALA A 27 -3.27 -6.75 0.27
C ALA A 27 -1.85 -6.63 0.85
N ASP A 28 -1.60 -7.23 2.02
CA ASP A 28 -0.27 -7.29 2.63
C ASP A 28 0.78 -7.88 1.65
N GLN A 29 0.34 -8.77 0.76
CA GLN A 29 1.15 -9.40 -0.28
C GLN A 29 1.68 -8.40 -1.32
N GLU A 30 0.95 -7.32 -1.62
CA GLU A 30 1.38 -6.32 -2.61
C GLU A 30 2.62 -5.56 -2.12
N ILE A 31 2.65 -5.21 -0.83
CA ILE A 31 3.83 -4.61 -0.18
C ILE A 31 4.98 -5.62 -0.16
N ALA A 32 4.71 -6.87 0.23
CA ALA A 32 5.72 -7.92 0.27
C ALA A 32 6.37 -8.17 -1.09
N ASN A 33 5.60 -8.12 -2.18
CA ASN A 33 6.11 -8.28 -3.55
C ASN A 33 7.04 -7.13 -3.95
N VAL A 34 6.69 -5.88 -3.60
CA VAL A 34 7.55 -4.71 -3.89
C VAL A 34 8.85 -4.80 -3.09
N VAL A 35 8.78 -5.20 -1.81
CA VAL A 35 9.98 -5.42 -1.00
C VAL A 35 10.83 -6.55 -1.55
N ALA A 36 10.24 -7.66 -1.97
CA ALA A 36 10.95 -8.78 -2.59
C ALA A 36 11.64 -8.37 -3.90
N PHE A 37 11.01 -7.52 -4.71
CA PHE A 37 11.63 -6.96 -5.91
C PHE A 37 12.83 -6.06 -5.56
N LEU A 38 12.67 -5.15 -4.60
CA LEU A 38 13.75 -4.26 -4.16
C LEU A 38 14.93 -4.99 -3.52
N ALA A 39 14.67 -6.14 -2.89
CA ALA A 39 15.72 -7.00 -2.33
C ALA A 39 16.40 -7.90 -3.37
N SER A 40 15.87 -7.98 -4.59
CA SER A 40 16.43 -8.81 -5.65
C SER A 40 17.52 -8.06 -6.45
N ASP A 41 18.35 -8.82 -7.16
CA ASP A 41 19.39 -8.27 -8.05
C ASP A 41 18.84 -7.37 -9.17
N LEU A 42 17.54 -7.51 -9.49
CA LEU A 42 16.85 -6.67 -10.48
C LEU A 42 16.78 -5.20 -10.05
N ALA A 43 16.84 -4.93 -8.75
CA ALA A 43 16.84 -3.59 -8.19
C ALA A 43 18.26 -3.08 -7.84
N SER A 44 19.32 -3.73 -8.33
CA SER A 44 20.72 -3.43 -7.98
C SER A 44 21.16 -1.98 -8.22
N PHE A 45 20.44 -1.22 -9.07
CA PHE A 45 20.72 0.19 -9.36
C PHE A 45 19.68 1.17 -8.78
N ILE A 46 18.74 0.68 -7.97
CA ILE A 46 17.69 1.48 -7.34
C ILE A 46 18.12 1.83 -5.91
N THR A 47 18.35 3.11 -5.64
CA THR A 47 18.66 3.62 -4.30
C THR A 47 18.10 5.03 -4.12
N GLY A 48 17.78 5.43 -2.89
CA GLY A 48 17.23 6.76 -2.57
C GLY A 48 15.81 7.02 -3.11
N ALA A 49 15.13 6.03 -3.66
CA ALA A 49 13.79 6.15 -4.23
C ALA A 49 12.70 5.94 -3.17
N TYR A 50 11.65 6.76 -3.23
CA TYR A 50 10.41 6.56 -2.48
C TYR A 50 9.35 5.92 -3.39
N ILE A 51 8.91 4.70 -3.06
CA ILE A 51 7.93 3.95 -3.85
C ILE A 51 6.66 3.74 -3.01
N PRO A 52 5.62 4.57 -3.22
CA PRO A 52 4.36 4.43 -2.50
C PRO A 52 3.53 3.26 -3.02
N VAL A 53 3.26 2.28 -2.16
CA VAL A 53 2.41 1.11 -2.45
C VAL A 53 1.03 1.35 -1.83
N CYS A 54 0.27 2.29 -2.40
CA CYS A 54 -0.95 2.83 -1.78
C CYS A 54 -2.20 2.75 -2.69
N GLY A 55 -2.15 1.98 -3.77
CA GLY A 55 -3.26 1.82 -4.70
C GLY A 55 -3.73 3.11 -5.39
N GLY A 56 -2.83 4.09 -5.52
CA GLY A 56 -3.11 5.41 -6.11
C GLY A 56 -3.50 6.48 -5.11
N ASN A 57 -3.65 6.17 -3.81
CA ASN A 57 -3.89 7.15 -2.75
C ASN A 57 -2.59 7.84 -2.31
N VAL A 58 -1.74 8.19 -3.28
CA VAL A 58 -0.60 9.06 -3.04
C VAL A 58 -0.92 10.38 -3.73
N ILE A 59 -0.80 11.48 -3.00
CA ILE A 59 -0.80 12.82 -3.58
C ILE A 59 0.68 13.18 -3.71
N PRO A 60 1.30 13.06 -4.89
CA PRO A 60 2.65 13.58 -5.10
C PRO A 60 2.53 15.10 -5.30
N GLY A 61 2.21 15.80 -4.21
CA GLY A 61 2.28 17.25 -4.12
C GLY A 61 3.50 17.59 -3.26
N ILE A 62 4.31 18.53 -3.75
CA ILE A 62 5.37 19.17 -2.96
C ILE A 62 4.81 19.72 -1.64
#